data_AF-A0A4U2DF82-F1
#
_entry.id   AF-A0A4U2DF82-F1
#
_cell.length_a   1.000
_cell.length_b   1.000
_cell.length_c   1.000
_cell.angle_alpha   90.00
_cell.angle_beta   90.00
_cell.angle_gamma   90.00
#
_symmetry.space_group_name_H-M   'P 1'
#
loop_
_entity.id
_entity.type
_entity.pdbx_description
1 polymer ?
#
loop_
_entity_poly.entity_id
_entity_poly.type
_entity_poly.pdbx_seq_one_letter_code
_entity_poly.pdbx_strand_id
1 'polypeptide(L)'
;GKNLSTLAFDSADFSIDAGFQDIMMAFANKRKPVGYMCIAPVLLPKVYNGVRCTIGCDQDTANIINSLGGMHIDCTVDSIVIDKDHNVVTTPAYM
;
A
#
# COMPACT_ATOMS: atom_id res chain seq x y z
N GLY A 1 -5.55 20.83 -4.01
CA GLY A 1 -5.02 19.78 -4.89
C GLY A 1 -5.97 18.60 -4.87
N LYS A 2 -6.06 17.82 -5.95
CA LYS A 2 -6.84 16.57 -5.93
C LYS A 2 -5.99 15.47 -5.27
N ASN A 3 -6.47 14.89 -4.18
CA ASN A 3 -5.86 13.71 -3.58
C ASN A 3 -6.33 12.45 -4.33
N LEU A 4 -5.47 11.44 -4.43
CA LEU A 4 -5.82 10.15 -5.07
C LEU A 4 -6.46 9.15 -4.09
N SER A 5 -6.60 9.55 -2.82
CA SER A 5 -7.35 8.83 -1.79
C SER A 5 -7.83 9.80 -0.72
N THR A 6 -8.77 9.36 0.11
CA THR A 6 -9.24 10.10 1.29
C THR A 6 -8.54 9.69 2.59
N LEU A 7 -7.43 8.92 2.50
CA LEU A 7 -6.70 8.38 3.66
C LEU A 7 -6.36 9.42 4.73
N ALA A 8 -5.95 10.61 4.31
CA ALA A 8 -5.58 11.72 5.21
C ALA A 8 -6.73 12.22 6.10
N PHE A 9 -7.98 11.87 5.77
CA PHE A 9 -9.18 12.33 6.47
C PHE A 9 -9.97 11.17 7.09
N ASP A 10 -9.96 10.00 6.44
CA ASP A 10 -10.86 8.89 6.77
C ASP A 10 -10.15 7.69 7.40
N SER A 11 -8.82 7.73 7.58
CA SER A 11 -8.03 6.61 8.15
C SER A 11 -8.38 5.27 7.47
N ALA A 12 -8.77 4.22 8.19
CA ALA A 12 -9.10 2.91 7.63
C ALA A 12 -10.34 2.87 6.70
N ASP A 13 -11.25 3.84 6.83
CA ASP A 13 -12.48 3.91 6.00
C ASP A 13 -12.27 4.65 4.67
N PHE A 14 -11.03 4.96 4.33
CA PHE A 14 -10.68 5.75 3.14
C PHE A 14 -11.21 5.18 1.83
N SER A 15 -11.38 6.03 0.82
CA SER A 15 -11.60 5.63 -0.57
C SER A 15 -10.38 5.96 -1.43
N ILE A 16 -10.19 5.23 -2.53
CA ILE A 16 -9.22 5.57 -3.57
C ILE A 16 -10.00 6.23 -4.70
N ASP A 17 -9.42 7.25 -5.34
CA ASP A 17 -9.98 7.81 -6.56
C ASP A 17 -10.22 6.69 -7.59
N ALA A 18 -11.43 6.61 -8.13
CA ALA A 18 -11.86 5.47 -8.94
C ALA A 18 -10.95 5.25 -10.16
N GLY A 19 -10.56 6.32 -10.85
CA GLY A 19 -9.67 6.22 -12.02
C GLY A 19 -8.27 5.73 -11.64
N PHE A 20 -7.76 6.16 -10.49
CA PHE A 20 -6.50 5.65 -9.97
C PHE A 20 -6.59 4.18 -9.55
N GLN A 21 -7.67 3.79 -8.86
CA GLN A 21 -7.90 2.41 -8.44
C GLN A 21 -8.00 1.46 -9.65
N ASP A 22 -8.68 1.88 -10.72
CA ASP A 22 -8.78 1.11 -11.97
C ASP A 22 -7.41 0.84 -12.59
N ILE A 23 -6.52 1.83 -12.58
CA ILE A 23 -5.14 1.67 -13.07
C ILE A 23 -4.37 0.69 -12.18
N MET A 24 -4.47 0.82 -10.85
CA MET A 24 -3.81 -0.10 -9.92
C MET A 24 -4.27 -1.55 -10.16
N MET A 25 -5.58 -1.79 -10.26
CA MET A 25 -6.16 -3.11 -10.54
C MET A 25 -5.74 -3.64 -11.92
N ALA A 26 -5.65 -2.79 -12.94
CA ALA A 26 -5.20 -3.20 -14.27
C ALA A 26 -3.73 -3.66 -14.27
N PHE A 27 -2.85 -3.06 -13.45
CA PHE A 27 -1.48 -3.53 -13.27
C PHE A 27 -1.42 -4.85 -12.49
N ALA A 28 -2.20 -4.95 -11.40
CA ALA A 28 -2.33 -6.16 -10.60
C ALA A 28 -2.78 -7.36 -11.44
N ASN A 29 -3.86 -7.20 -12.21
CA ASN A 29 -4.44 -8.23 -13.07
C ASN A 29 -3.48 -8.68 -14.18
N LYS A 30 -2.59 -7.79 -14.65
CA LYS A 30 -1.55 -8.12 -15.63
C LYS A 30 -0.24 -8.60 -14.99
N ARG A 31 -0.21 -8.76 -13.66
CA ARG A 31 0.97 -9.13 -12.86
C ARG A 31 2.19 -8.27 -13.20
N LYS A 32 1.98 -6.98 -13.48
CA LYS A 32 3.08 -6.05 -13.79
C LYS A 32 3.81 -5.65 -12.49
N PRO A 33 5.15 -5.62 -12.48
CA PRO A 33 5.89 -5.12 -11.32
C PRO A 33 5.53 -3.68 -11.00
N VAL A 34 5.28 -3.40 -9.72
CA VAL A 34 4.89 -2.08 -9.20
C VAL A 34 5.65 -1.74 -7.92
N GLY A 35 5.93 -0.45 -7.74
CA GLY A 35 6.60 0.08 -6.55
C GLY A 35 5.74 1.12 -5.84
N TYR A 36 5.65 1.03 -4.51
CA TYR A 36 4.97 2.01 -3.65
C TYR A 36 5.90 2.41 -2.50
N MET A 37 5.85 3.67 -2.07
CA MET A 37 6.78 4.17 -1.04
C MET A 37 6.08 5.12 -0.08
N CYS A 38 6.69 5.36 1.08
CA CYS A 38 6.16 6.26 2.09
C CYS A 38 4.76 5.79 2.54
N ILE A 39 3.75 6.65 2.49
CA ILE A 39 2.38 6.32 2.90
C ILE A 39 1.60 5.52 1.85
N ALA A 40 2.05 5.47 0.59
CA ALA A 40 1.32 4.83 -0.50
C ALA A 40 1.00 3.33 -0.31
N PRO A 41 1.82 2.51 0.38
CA PRO A 41 1.53 1.11 0.66
C PRO A 41 0.24 0.86 1.46
N VAL A 42 -0.30 1.86 2.17
CA VAL A 42 -1.60 1.77 2.85
C VAL A 42 -2.76 1.49 1.90
N LEU A 43 -2.62 1.86 0.62
CA LEU A 43 -3.65 1.67 -0.40
C LEU A 43 -3.74 0.22 -0.88
N LEU A 44 -2.67 -0.58 -0.71
CA LEU A 44 -2.51 -1.88 -1.35
C LEU A 44 -3.54 -2.93 -0.97
N PRO A 45 -4.01 -3.03 0.30
CA PRO A 45 -5.02 -4.03 0.66
C PRO A 45 -6.34 -3.88 -0.10
N LYS A 46 -6.66 -2.68 -0.62
CA LYS A 46 -7.86 -2.46 -1.46
C LYS A 46 -7.70 -2.94 -2.91
N VAL A 47 -6.51 -3.38 -3.30
CA VAL A 47 -6.18 -3.84 -4.66
C VAL A 47 -5.68 -5.28 -4.67
N TYR A 48 -4.96 -5.71 -3.64
CA TYR A 48 -4.28 -6.99 -3.56
C TYR A 48 -4.69 -7.72 -2.28
N ASN A 49 -5.30 -8.90 -2.42
CA ASN A 49 -5.70 -9.71 -1.27
C ASN A 49 -4.47 -10.33 -0.58
N GLY A 50 -4.26 -10.07 0.71
CA GLY A 50 -3.14 -10.64 1.46
C GLY A 50 -1.75 -10.12 1.06
N VAL A 51 -1.67 -8.92 0.51
CA VAL A 51 -0.39 -8.31 0.06
C VAL A 51 0.59 -8.11 1.21
N ARG A 52 1.86 -8.45 0.96
CA ARG A 52 2.96 -8.16 1.89
C ARG A 52 3.59 -6.81 1.54
N CYS A 53 3.58 -5.88 2.48
CA CYS A 53 4.13 -4.54 2.24
C CYS A 53 4.67 -3.91 3.53
N THR A 54 5.35 -2.78 3.39
CA THR A 54 5.83 -1.99 4.53
C THR A 54 5.49 -0.51 4.35
N ILE A 55 5.23 0.17 5.46
CA ILE A 55 5.27 1.64 5.57
C ILE A 55 6.38 2.12 6.52
N GLY A 56 7.28 1.24 6.97
CA GLY A 56 8.24 1.54 8.04
C GLY A 56 7.90 0.79 9.32
N CYS A 57 7.93 1.50 10.45
CA CYS A 57 7.64 0.92 11.77
C CYS A 57 6.55 1.70 12.54
N ASP A 58 5.78 2.56 11.86
CA ASP A 58 4.66 3.27 12.49
C ASP A 58 3.49 2.31 12.74
N GLN A 59 3.28 1.97 14.01
CA GLN A 59 2.33 0.92 14.39
C GLN A 59 0.88 1.26 14.05
N ASP A 60 0.50 2.54 14.16
CA ASP A 60 -0.87 2.98 13.88
C ASP A 60 -1.19 2.84 12.38
N THR A 61 -0.29 3.26 11.50
CA THR A 61 -0.44 3.07 10.06
C THR A 61 -0.35 1.60 9.65
N ALA A 62 0.55 0.83 10.27
CA ALA A 62 0.65 -0.62 10.06
C ALA A 62 -0.67 -1.34 10.39
N ASN A 63 -1.36 -0.92 11.45
CA ASN A 63 -2.64 -1.50 11.85
C ASN A 63 -3.76 -1.25 10.83
N ILE A 64 -3.73 -0.12 10.11
CA ILE A 64 -4.67 0.14 8.99
C ILE A 64 -4.46 -0.88 7.86
N ILE A 65 -3.21 -1.19 7.52
CA ILE A 65 -2.90 -2.18 6.48
C ILE A 65 -3.43 -3.56 6.88
N ASN A 66 -3.15 -3.96 8.12
CA ASN A 66 -3.55 -5.26 8.65
C ASN A 66 -5.07 -5.40 8.78
N SER A 67 -5.78 -4.35 9.23
CA SER A 67 -7.24 -4.37 9.38
C SER A 67 -7.97 -4.49 8.03
N LEU A 68 -7.34 -4.05 6.95
CA LEU A 68 -7.85 -4.17 5.58
C LEU A 68 -7.45 -5.47 4.88
N GLY A 69 -6.80 -6.41 5.59
CA GLY A 69 -6.40 -7.72 5.06
C GLY A 69 -5.05 -7.75 4.35
N GLY A 70 -4.26 -6.69 4.45
CA GLY A 70 -2.84 -6.72 4.11
C GLY A 70 -1.99 -7.36 5.21
N MET A 71 -0.71 -7.57 4.91
CA MET A 71 0.31 -8.07 5.84
C MET A 71 1.44 -7.06 5.94
N HIS A 72 1.38 -6.17 6.93
CA HIS A 72 2.46 -5.23 7.20
C HIS A 72 3.71 -5.97 7.71
N ILE A 73 4.87 -5.58 7.19
CA ILE A 73 6.18 -6.06 7.62
C ILE A 73 7.01 -4.84 8.03
N ASP A 74 7.48 -4.82 9.27
CA ASP A 74 8.38 -3.75 9.75
C ASP A 74 9.66 -3.74 8.91
N CYS A 75 10.07 -2.54 8.50
CA CYS A 75 11.21 -2.35 7.60
C CYS A 75 11.94 -1.05 7.94
N THR A 76 13.28 -1.11 7.97
CA THR A 76 14.12 0.09 8.11
C THR A 76 14.11 0.90 6.81
N VAL A 77 14.43 2.20 6.91
CA VAL A 77 14.39 3.15 5.79
C VAL A 77 15.33 2.82 4.62
N ASP A 78 16.42 2.09 4.90
CA ASP A 78 17.42 1.65 3.92
C ASP A 78 17.09 0.28 3.29
N SER A 79 15.92 -0.28 3.62
CA SER A 79 15.47 -1.59 3.18
C SER A 79 14.15 -1.54 2.40
N ILE A 80 13.78 -2.67 1.81
CA ILE A 80 12.56 -2.86 1.03
C ILE A 80 11.86 -4.16 1.42
N VAL A 81 10.55 -4.22 1.19
CA VAL A 81 9.75 -5.45 1.26
C VAL A 81 9.24 -5.79 -0.14
N ILE A 82 9.42 -7.06 -0.54
CA ILE A 82 9.02 -7.58 -1.85
C ILE A 82 7.94 -8.66 -1.65
N ASP A 83 6.77 -8.42 -2.22
CA ASP A 83 5.75 -9.45 -2.41
C ASP A 83 5.86 -10.05 -3.81
N LYS A 84 6.45 -11.24 -3.90
CA LYS A 84 6.62 -11.97 -5.17
C LYS A 84 5.31 -12.53 -5.72
N ASP A 85 4.32 -12.76 -4.86
CA ASP A 85 3.03 -13.32 -5.30
C ASP A 85 2.25 -12.29 -6.11
N HIS A 86 2.37 -11.01 -5.74
CA HIS A 86 1.71 -9.88 -6.37
C HIS A 86 2.62 -8.99 -7.25
N ASN A 87 3.92 -9.27 -7.33
CA ASN A 87 4.93 -8.43 -7.99
C ASN A 87 4.98 -6.99 -7.45
N VAL A 88 4.86 -6.84 -6.13
CA VAL A 88 4.84 -5.55 -5.43
C VAL A 88 6.15 -5.34 -4.67
N VAL A 89 6.73 -4.14 -4.77
CA VAL A 89 7.88 -3.70 -3.97
C VAL A 89 7.49 -2.47 -3.16
N THR A 90 7.87 -2.44 -1.88
CA THR A 90 7.59 -1.31 -0.98
C THR A 90 8.78 -0.87 -0.16
N THR A 91 8.84 0.42 0.21
CA THR A 91 9.91 0.99 1.05
C THR A 91 9.40 2.16 1.90
N PRO A 92 9.91 2.37 3.13
CA PRO A 92 9.40 3.40 4.04
C PRO A 92 9.67 4.85 3.59
N ALA A 93 10.81 5.11 2.95
CA ALA A 93 11.22 6.46 2.54
C ALA A 93 11.20 7.52 3.67
N TYR A 94 10.16 8.34 3.79
CA TYR A 94 10.05 9.40 4.81
C TYR A 94 9.08 9.08 5.94
N MET A 95 8.44 7.91 5.90
CA MET A 95 7.61 7.40 7.00
C MET A 95 8.48 6.93 8.17
#